data_AF-A0A365HC12-F1
#
_entry.id   AF-A0A365HC12-F1
#
_cell.length_a   1.000
_cell.length_b   1.000
_cell.length_c   1.000
_cell.angle_alpha   90.00
_cell.angle_beta   90.00
_cell.angle_gamma   90.00
#
_symmetry.space_group_name_H-M   'P 1'
#
loop_
_entity.id
_entity.type
_entity.pdbx_description
1 polymer ?
#
loop_
_entity_poly.entity_id
_entity_poly.type
_entity_poly.pdbx_seq_one_letter_code
_entity_poly.pdbx_strand_id
1 'polypeptide(L)'
;MVVDRSEQRHMPWRLFVKILNDLRSIDFRSELSLHNYNEPLASDRIVDEYILAHETLPAASLTLYTNGDYMSPGLFGRLSSAGVARMRITRYPRRAEADPREQVASVRNWARTALGADFPVHPVRQHNGMMAVVQRSSVRVELLLPDIAAHFLDRGGTVRSLSDGDYVRTHPCNATVAAAAIDYQGRLKMCCNVVSDWGGHKNYFVGSLRRNSFSELWNSPMLSELRERHGVADWKLSAICRSCTHRMPSRVSAGSLQDRMIESSRDGKRAPHSG
;
A
#
# COMPACT_ATOMS: atom_id res chain seq x y z
N MET A 1 -9.24 -14.84 14.17
CA MET A 1 -10.51 -14.10 14.21
C MET A 1 -10.60 -13.32 12.91
N VAL A 2 -11.38 -13.81 11.95
CA VAL A 2 -11.71 -13.04 10.75
C VAL A 2 -12.76 -12.04 11.21
N VAL A 3 -12.46 -10.74 11.08
CA VAL A 3 -13.43 -9.69 11.40
C VAL A 3 -14.68 -9.94 10.59
N ASP A 4 -15.85 -9.82 11.22
CA ASP A 4 -17.13 -9.94 10.55
C ASP A 4 -17.18 -8.97 9.35
N ARG A 5 -17.38 -9.52 8.14
CA ARG A 5 -17.41 -8.75 6.89
C ARG A 5 -18.72 -7.97 6.71
N SER A 6 -19.70 -8.17 7.57
CA SER A 6 -21.00 -7.48 7.51
C SER A 6 -20.94 -6.04 8.05
N GLU A 7 -19.97 -5.72 8.91
CA GLU A 7 -19.80 -4.39 9.49
C GLU A 7 -18.69 -3.62 8.77
N GLN A 8 -19.06 -2.62 7.96
CA GLN A 8 -18.08 -1.71 7.36
C GLN A 8 -17.57 -0.70 8.39
N ARG A 9 -16.28 -0.79 8.71
CA ARG A 9 -15.59 0.17 9.60
C ARG A 9 -14.74 1.12 8.78
N HIS A 10 -15.15 2.38 8.76
CA HIS A 10 -14.48 3.44 8.03
C HIS A 10 -13.57 4.26 8.95
N MET A 11 -12.48 4.78 8.38
CA MET A 11 -11.74 5.84 9.05
C MET A 11 -12.66 7.05 9.23
N PRO A 12 -12.74 7.66 10.42
CA PRO A 12 -13.49 8.91 10.60
C PRO A 12 -13.00 9.98 9.63
N TRP A 13 -13.91 10.65 8.93
CA TRP A 13 -13.56 11.65 7.91
C TRP A 13 -12.59 12.73 8.41
N ARG A 14 -12.83 13.25 9.62
CA ARG A 14 -11.95 14.24 10.28
C ARG A 14 -10.52 13.72 10.46
N LEU A 15 -10.35 12.43 10.76
CA LEU A 15 -9.04 11.83 10.88
C LEU A 15 -8.37 11.67 9.51
N PHE A 16 -9.11 11.27 8.48
CA PHE A 16 -8.60 11.22 7.10
C PHE A 16 -8.10 12.59 6.63
N VAL A 17 -8.90 13.63 6.81
CA VAL A 17 -8.52 15.03 6.50
C VAL A 17 -7.27 15.45 7.27
N LYS A 18 -7.19 15.13 8.57
CA LYS A 18 -5.99 15.41 9.38
C LYS A 18 -4.75 14.74 8.78
N ILE A 19 -4.85 13.46 8.39
CA ILE A 19 -3.72 12.71 7.83
C ILE A 19 -3.26 13.33 6.51
N LEU A 20 -4.18 13.72 5.62
CA LEU A 20 -3.84 14.41 4.38
C LEU A 20 -3.12 15.75 4.65
N ASN A 21 -3.57 16.52 5.64
CA ASN A 21 -2.91 17.76 6.03
C ASN A 21 -1.52 17.52 6.65
N ASP A 22 -1.35 16.47 7.47
CA ASP A 22 -0.04 16.07 7.98
C ASP A 22 0.91 15.73 6.82
N LEU A 23 0.45 15.00 5.80
CA LEU A 23 1.24 14.70 4.59
C LEU A 23 1.53 15.96 3.76
N ARG A 24 0.58 16.88 3.63
CA ARG A 24 0.77 18.15 2.94
C ARG A 24 1.85 19.00 3.62
N SER A 25 1.89 18.99 4.96
CA SER A 25 2.87 19.76 5.74
C SER A 25 4.33 19.35 5.50
N ILE A 26 4.54 18.14 4.99
CA ILE A 26 5.87 17.61 4.64
C ILE A 26 6.11 17.55 3.13
N ASP A 27 5.31 18.28 2.34
CA ASP A 27 5.39 18.32 0.87
C ASP A 27 5.42 16.90 0.26
N PHE A 28 4.48 16.05 0.68
CA PHE A 28 4.42 14.67 0.23
C PHE A 28 4.16 14.57 -1.29
N ARG A 29 5.10 13.96 -2.01
CA ARG A 29 5.10 13.81 -3.48
C ARG A 29 5.12 12.35 -3.96
N SER A 30 5.00 11.40 -3.03
CA SER A 30 5.10 9.97 -3.32
C SER A 30 3.73 9.36 -3.64
N GLU A 31 3.67 8.04 -3.73
CA GLU A 31 2.42 7.32 -3.96
C GLU A 31 1.54 7.30 -2.70
N LEU A 32 0.26 7.67 -2.85
CA LEU A 32 -0.78 7.49 -1.84
C LEU A 32 -1.83 6.50 -2.36
N SER A 33 -2.18 5.51 -1.53
CA SER A 33 -3.19 4.51 -1.87
C SER A 33 -4.12 4.24 -0.70
N LEU A 34 -5.42 4.18 -0.97
CA LEU A 34 -6.47 4.02 0.05
C LEU A 34 -6.89 2.56 0.17
N HIS A 35 -6.00 1.73 0.71
CA HIS A 35 -6.28 0.31 0.94
C HIS A 35 -5.51 -0.24 2.15
N ASN A 36 -6.00 -1.35 2.66
CA ASN A 36 -5.30 -2.19 3.63
C ASN A 36 -5.76 -3.64 3.40
N TYR A 37 -6.46 -4.26 4.34
CA TYR A 37 -7.11 -5.57 4.17
C TYR A 37 -8.61 -5.43 3.88
N ASN A 38 -8.95 -4.67 2.83
CA ASN A 38 -10.33 -4.35 2.44
C ASN A 38 -10.51 -4.35 0.92
N GLU A 39 -11.76 -4.25 0.47
CA GLU A 39 -12.10 -3.87 -0.91
C GLU A 39 -12.52 -2.39 -0.93
N PRO A 40 -11.69 -1.46 -1.42
CA PRO A 40 -12.00 -0.03 -1.37
C PRO A 40 -13.25 0.37 -2.15
N LEU A 41 -13.57 -0.32 -3.26
CA LEU A 41 -14.74 0.02 -4.08
C LEU A 41 -16.07 -0.41 -3.46
N ALA A 42 -16.04 -1.16 -2.35
CA ALA A 42 -17.24 -1.45 -1.56
C ALA A 42 -17.68 -0.25 -0.69
N SER A 43 -16.85 0.79 -0.57
CA SER A 43 -17.19 2.02 0.13
C SER A 43 -17.79 3.04 -0.83
N ASP A 44 -18.90 3.64 -0.42
CA ASP A 44 -19.53 4.78 -1.08
C ASP A 44 -18.67 6.06 -1.04
N ARG A 45 -17.78 6.17 -0.04
CA ARG A 45 -16.89 7.33 0.17
C ARG A 45 -15.67 7.35 -0.75
N ILE A 46 -15.32 6.25 -1.41
CA ILE A 46 -14.00 6.10 -2.04
C ILE A 46 -13.69 7.18 -3.09
N VAL A 47 -14.70 7.61 -3.86
CA VAL A 47 -14.51 8.67 -4.87
C VAL A 47 -14.23 10.01 -4.19
N ASP A 48 -15.01 10.36 -3.16
CA ASP A 48 -14.84 11.61 -2.42
C ASP A 48 -13.51 11.64 -1.67
N GLU A 49 -13.04 10.50 -1.18
CA GLU A 49 -11.73 10.36 -0.55
C GLU A 49 -10.59 10.63 -1.54
N TYR A 50 -10.69 10.14 -2.78
CA TYR A 50 -9.71 10.47 -3.82
C TYR A 50 -9.78 11.92 -4.28
N ILE A 51 -10.98 12.51 -4.41
CA ILE A 51 -11.14 13.94 -4.72
C ILE A 51 -10.40 14.79 -3.67
N LEU A 52 -10.71 14.56 -2.39
CA LEU A 52 -10.06 15.31 -1.30
C LEU A 52 -8.54 15.09 -1.28
N ALA A 53 -8.08 13.85 -1.50
CA ALA A 53 -6.66 13.54 -1.56
C ALA A 53 -5.97 14.28 -2.72
N HIS A 54 -6.59 14.33 -3.89
CA HIS A 54 -6.04 15.01 -5.07
C HIS A 54 -5.94 16.52 -4.86
N GLU A 55 -6.99 17.14 -4.30
CA GLU A 55 -7.00 18.57 -3.98
C GLU A 55 -5.98 18.94 -2.90
N THR A 56 -5.81 18.08 -1.89
CA THR A 56 -4.91 18.34 -0.76
C THR A 56 -3.44 18.05 -1.10
N LEU A 57 -3.19 17.05 -1.94
CA LEU A 57 -1.86 16.53 -2.29
C LEU A 57 -1.68 16.48 -3.83
N PRO A 58 -1.71 17.61 -4.54
CA PRO A 58 -1.72 17.63 -6.01
C PRO A 58 -0.44 17.08 -6.65
N ALA A 59 0.67 17.04 -5.88
CA ALA A 59 1.94 16.49 -6.34
C ALA A 59 2.13 15.00 -6.02
N ALA A 60 1.20 14.38 -5.28
CA ALA A 60 1.23 12.96 -4.98
C ALA A 60 0.63 12.14 -6.12
N SER A 61 1.16 10.93 -6.35
CA SER A 61 0.55 9.98 -7.28
C SER A 61 -0.51 9.16 -6.56
N LEU A 62 -1.78 9.29 -6.96
CA LEU A 62 -2.88 8.53 -6.37
C LEU A 62 -3.04 7.17 -7.05
N THR A 63 -2.94 6.10 -6.26
CA THR A 63 -3.04 4.72 -6.74
C THR A 63 -4.18 3.97 -6.04
N LEU A 64 -5.10 3.44 -6.83
CA LEU A 64 -6.15 2.54 -6.36
C LEU A 64 -5.68 1.09 -6.42
N TYR A 65 -5.78 0.38 -5.30
CA TYR A 65 -5.68 -1.09 -5.25
C TYR A 65 -7.07 -1.66 -5.02
N THR A 66 -7.51 -2.60 -5.85
CA THR A 66 -8.87 -3.17 -5.77
C THR A 66 -8.90 -4.59 -6.34
N ASN A 67 -9.88 -5.39 -5.94
CA ASN A 67 -10.23 -6.63 -6.62
C ASN A 67 -11.09 -6.38 -7.88
N GLY A 68 -11.73 -5.21 -7.99
CA GLY A 68 -12.54 -4.80 -9.14
C GLY A 68 -13.97 -5.34 -9.19
N ASP A 69 -14.48 -6.00 -8.14
CA ASP A 69 -15.82 -6.61 -8.13
C ASP A 69 -16.95 -5.58 -8.23
N TYR A 70 -16.75 -4.38 -7.68
CA TYR A 70 -17.69 -3.26 -7.77
C TYR A 70 -17.39 -2.31 -8.94
N MET A 71 -16.38 -2.62 -9.77
CA MET A 71 -15.97 -1.74 -10.86
C MET A 71 -17.03 -1.69 -11.97
N SER A 72 -17.32 -0.48 -12.44
CA SER A 72 -18.14 -0.23 -13.62
C SER A 72 -17.52 0.88 -14.47
N PRO A 73 -17.89 1.02 -15.75
CA PRO A 73 -17.35 2.09 -16.60
C PRO A 73 -17.59 3.48 -16.03
N GLY A 74 -18.76 3.72 -15.42
CA GLY A 74 -19.09 4.97 -14.75
C GLY A 74 -18.22 5.22 -13.51
N LEU A 75 -18.01 4.20 -12.67
CA LEU A 75 -17.13 4.31 -11.50
C LEU A 75 -15.67 4.56 -11.90
N PHE A 76 -15.18 3.87 -12.94
CA PHE A 76 -13.85 4.13 -13.50
C PHE A 76 -13.68 5.60 -13.91
N GLY A 77 -14.66 6.15 -14.65
CA GLY A 77 -14.63 7.55 -15.08
C GLY A 77 -14.60 8.52 -13.91
N ARG A 78 -15.39 8.27 -12.87
CA ARG A 78 -15.39 9.07 -11.63
C ARG A 78 -14.05 9.01 -10.91
N LEU A 79 -13.45 7.83 -10.75
CA LEU A 79 -12.13 7.67 -10.11
C LEU A 79 -11.01 8.33 -10.93
N SER A 80 -11.04 8.19 -12.25
CA SER A 80 -10.10 8.89 -13.14
C SER A 80 -10.22 10.41 -13.00
N SER A 81 -11.43 10.94 -12.89
CA SER A 81 -11.68 12.37 -12.72
C SER A 81 -11.31 12.86 -11.31
N ALA A 82 -11.36 11.98 -10.32
CA ALA A 82 -10.90 12.22 -8.95
C ALA A 82 -9.36 12.21 -8.79
N GLY A 83 -8.61 12.16 -9.89
CA GLY A 83 -7.14 12.24 -9.87
C GLY A 83 -6.41 10.91 -9.67
N VAL A 84 -7.11 9.77 -9.72
CA VAL A 84 -6.46 8.45 -9.69
C VAL A 84 -5.61 8.26 -10.94
N ALA A 85 -4.28 8.26 -10.78
CA ALA A 85 -3.33 8.12 -11.88
C ALA A 85 -2.99 6.65 -12.20
N ARG A 86 -3.15 5.76 -11.21
CA ARG A 86 -2.85 4.33 -11.36
C ARG A 86 -3.92 3.47 -10.69
N MET A 87 -4.31 2.39 -11.35
CA MET A 87 -5.22 1.39 -10.81
C MET A 87 -4.58 0.01 -10.88
N ARG A 88 -4.34 -0.61 -9.74
CA ARG A 88 -3.89 -1.98 -9.61
C ARG A 88 -5.05 -2.89 -9.23
N ILE A 89 -5.51 -3.66 -10.21
CA ILE A 89 -6.69 -4.50 -10.11
C ILE A 89 -6.25 -5.96 -10.03
N THR A 90 -6.49 -6.61 -8.90
CA THR A 90 -6.13 -8.01 -8.69
C THR A 90 -7.38 -8.90 -8.79
N ARG A 91 -7.51 -9.65 -9.88
CA ARG A 91 -8.62 -10.58 -10.07
C ARG A 91 -8.26 -11.92 -9.43
N TYR A 92 -8.81 -12.17 -8.24
CA TYR A 92 -8.55 -13.40 -7.50
C TYR A 92 -9.30 -14.59 -8.12
N PRO A 93 -8.66 -15.77 -8.23
CA PRO A 93 -9.36 -16.99 -8.59
C PRO A 93 -10.38 -17.40 -7.52
N ARG A 94 -11.35 -18.23 -7.93
CA ARG A 94 -12.30 -18.88 -7.01
C ARG A 94 -11.64 -19.90 -6.06
N ARG A 95 -10.50 -20.46 -6.47
CA ARG A 95 -9.72 -21.46 -5.74
C ARG A 95 -8.26 -21.04 -5.72
N ALA A 96 -7.56 -21.19 -4.59
CA ALA A 96 -6.19 -20.69 -4.45
C ALA A 96 -5.19 -21.43 -5.36
N GLU A 97 -5.52 -22.66 -5.74
CA GLU A 97 -4.72 -23.59 -6.54
C GLU A 97 -4.89 -23.39 -8.04
N ALA A 98 -5.81 -22.51 -8.47
CA ALA A 98 -6.09 -22.31 -9.89
C ALA A 98 -4.91 -21.65 -10.61
N ASP A 99 -4.51 -22.20 -11.76
CA ASP A 99 -3.49 -21.58 -12.61
C ASP A 99 -3.99 -20.21 -13.11
N PRO A 100 -3.21 -19.12 -12.94
CA PRO A 100 -3.52 -17.82 -13.53
C PRO A 100 -3.91 -17.85 -15.02
N ARG A 101 -3.39 -18.78 -15.80
CA ARG A 101 -3.68 -18.96 -17.23
C ARG A 101 -5.14 -19.29 -17.50
N GLU A 102 -5.76 -20.08 -16.64
CA GLU A 102 -7.18 -20.46 -16.76
C GLU A 102 -8.12 -19.27 -16.57
N GLN A 103 -7.64 -18.21 -15.92
CA GLN A 103 -8.44 -17.03 -15.59
C GLN A 103 -8.44 -15.97 -16.71
N VAL A 104 -7.53 -16.06 -17.70
CA VAL A 104 -7.31 -15.01 -18.72
C VAL A 104 -8.59 -14.66 -19.48
N ALA A 105 -9.37 -15.66 -19.92
CA ALA A 105 -10.59 -15.42 -20.69
C ALA A 105 -11.66 -14.72 -19.86
N SER A 106 -11.88 -15.17 -18.62
CA SER A 106 -12.82 -14.57 -17.67
C SER A 106 -12.43 -13.12 -17.36
N VAL A 107 -11.14 -12.88 -17.11
CA VAL A 107 -10.61 -11.55 -16.80
C VAL A 107 -10.71 -10.61 -18.00
N ARG A 108 -10.50 -11.09 -19.23
CA ARG A 108 -10.72 -10.29 -20.45
C ARG A 108 -12.19 -9.88 -20.59
N ASN A 109 -13.13 -10.79 -20.37
CA ASN A 109 -14.56 -10.47 -20.39
C ASN A 109 -14.95 -9.48 -19.29
N TRP A 110 -14.44 -9.67 -18.07
CA TRP A 110 -14.61 -8.71 -16.98
C TRP A 110 -14.06 -7.33 -17.37
N ALA A 111 -12.87 -7.27 -17.98
CA ALA A 111 -12.28 -5.99 -18.34
C ALA A 111 -13.11 -5.26 -19.42
N ARG A 112 -13.64 -5.99 -20.41
CA ARG A 112 -14.55 -5.43 -21.42
C ARG A 112 -15.82 -4.84 -20.80
N THR A 113 -16.38 -5.49 -19.78
CA THR A 113 -17.64 -5.07 -19.14
C THR A 113 -17.43 -3.98 -18.07
N ALA A 114 -16.51 -4.20 -17.13
CA ALA A 114 -16.25 -3.31 -16.00
C ALA A 114 -15.44 -2.07 -16.38
N LEU A 115 -14.54 -2.21 -17.36
CA LEU A 115 -13.69 -1.11 -17.82
C LEU A 115 -14.12 -0.62 -19.21
N GLY A 116 -15.09 -1.24 -19.89
CA GLY A 116 -15.55 -0.75 -21.19
C GLY A 116 -14.44 -0.72 -22.26
N ALA A 117 -13.45 -1.60 -22.14
CA ALA A 117 -12.31 -1.64 -23.04
C ALA A 117 -11.85 -3.09 -23.27
N ASP A 118 -11.53 -3.41 -24.53
CA ASP A 118 -10.88 -4.67 -24.85
C ASP A 118 -9.39 -4.51 -24.62
N PHE A 119 -8.93 -4.95 -23.46
CA PHE A 119 -7.53 -4.88 -23.13
C PHE A 119 -6.82 -6.14 -23.61
N PRO A 120 -5.71 -6.00 -24.36
CA PRO A 120 -4.85 -7.13 -24.60
C PRO A 120 -4.29 -7.60 -23.26
N VAL A 121 -4.87 -8.67 -22.70
CA VAL A 121 -4.24 -9.42 -21.62
C VAL A 121 -3.13 -10.22 -22.27
N HIS A 122 -1.99 -9.57 -22.53
CA HIS A 122 -0.71 -10.21 -22.82
C HIS A 122 -0.05 -10.45 -21.48
N PRO A 123 -0.29 -11.62 -20.87
CA PRO A 123 0.14 -11.81 -19.51
C PRO A 123 1.65 -12.00 -19.51
N VAL A 124 2.36 -11.05 -18.90
CA VAL A 124 3.77 -11.25 -18.60
C VAL A 124 3.83 -12.11 -17.35
N ARG A 125 4.53 -13.25 -17.44
CA ARG A 125 4.80 -14.06 -16.25
C ARG A 125 5.61 -13.22 -15.28
N GLN A 126 5.06 -12.99 -14.11
CA GLN A 126 5.74 -12.38 -12.98
C GLN A 126 5.99 -13.45 -11.92
N HIS A 127 6.87 -13.14 -10.98
CA HIS A 127 7.09 -14.03 -9.84
C HIS A 127 5.79 -14.34 -9.09
N ASN A 128 4.76 -13.50 -9.15
CA ASN A 128 3.51 -13.65 -8.40
C ASN A 128 2.28 -14.02 -9.26
N GLY A 129 2.48 -14.50 -10.49
CA GLY A 129 1.40 -14.89 -11.40
C GLY A 129 1.53 -14.21 -12.76
N MET A 130 0.43 -13.65 -13.26
CA MET A 130 0.38 -12.99 -14.56
C MET A 130 -0.12 -11.55 -14.45
N MET A 131 0.41 -10.68 -15.30
CA MET A 131 0.03 -9.26 -15.32
C MET A 131 -0.12 -8.72 -16.73
N ALA A 132 -1.10 -7.85 -16.92
CA ALA A 132 -1.23 -6.98 -18.08
C ALA A 132 -1.20 -5.51 -17.62
N VAL A 133 -0.54 -4.65 -18.40
CA VAL A 133 -0.51 -3.21 -18.14
C VAL A 133 -1.09 -2.50 -19.35
N VAL A 134 -2.06 -1.63 -19.12
CA VAL A 134 -2.67 -0.83 -20.18
C VAL A 134 -2.79 0.62 -19.75
N GLN A 135 -2.42 1.53 -20.64
CA GLN A 135 -2.73 2.95 -20.48
C GLN A 135 -4.15 3.20 -20.99
N ARG A 136 -5.03 3.74 -20.14
CA ARG A 136 -6.38 4.19 -20.53
C ARG A 136 -6.60 5.61 -20.09
N SER A 137 -6.74 6.52 -21.05
CA SER A 137 -6.78 7.96 -20.80
C SER A 137 -5.56 8.38 -19.97
N SER A 138 -5.73 9.13 -18.88
CA SER A 138 -4.65 9.50 -17.95
C SER A 138 -4.30 8.41 -16.93
N VAL A 139 -4.98 7.26 -16.94
CA VAL A 139 -4.84 6.21 -15.91
C VAL A 139 -4.03 5.02 -16.41
N ARG A 140 -2.98 4.67 -15.67
CA ARG A 140 -2.25 3.40 -15.86
C ARG A 140 -2.98 2.27 -15.13
N VAL A 141 -3.50 1.31 -15.88
CA VAL A 141 -4.20 0.13 -15.33
C VAL A 141 -3.26 -1.07 -15.31
N GLU A 142 -3.09 -1.69 -14.15
CA GLU A 142 -2.34 -2.93 -13.94
C GLU A 142 -3.32 -4.01 -13.51
N LEU A 143 -3.52 -5.00 -14.38
CA LEU A 143 -4.41 -6.12 -14.15
C LEU A 143 -3.59 -7.34 -13.76
N LEU A 144 -3.76 -7.81 -12.52
CA LEU A 144 -3.03 -8.95 -11.96
C LEU A 144 -3.94 -10.16 -11.81
N LEU A 145 -3.42 -11.29 -12.24
CA LEU A 145 -3.98 -12.62 -12.06
C LEU A 145 -2.99 -13.38 -11.18
N PRO A 146 -3.20 -13.41 -9.86
CA PRO A 146 -2.22 -13.90 -8.92
C PRO A 146 -2.12 -15.43 -8.95
N ASP A 147 -0.91 -15.93 -8.82
CA ASP A 147 -0.66 -17.31 -8.38
C ASP A 147 -0.64 -17.32 -6.84
N ILE A 148 -1.77 -17.68 -6.25
CA ILE A 148 -1.97 -17.57 -4.80
C ILE A 148 -1.14 -18.62 -4.07
N ALA A 149 -1.28 -19.89 -4.47
CA ALA A 149 -0.64 -21.00 -3.79
C ALA A 149 0.88 -20.87 -3.72
N ALA A 150 1.52 -20.34 -4.78
CA ALA A 150 2.98 -20.29 -4.83
C ALA A 150 3.59 -19.03 -4.19
N HIS A 151 2.87 -17.89 -4.16
CA HIS A 151 3.52 -16.59 -3.97
C HIS A 151 2.81 -15.61 -3.03
N PHE A 152 1.76 -16.04 -2.33
CA PHE A 152 1.10 -15.18 -1.34
C PHE A 152 1.84 -15.16 0.00
N LEU A 153 1.63 -14.06 0.72
CA LEU A 153 2.27 -13.82 2.01
C LEU A 153 1.37 -14.34 3.14
N ASP A 154 2.00 -14.94 4.14
CA ASP A 154 1.35 -15.42 5.35
C ASP A 154 0.85 -14.31 6.30
N ARG A 155 1.16 -13.04 5.95
CA ARG A 155 0.80 -11.84 6.71
C ARG A 155 1.34 -11.88 8.14
N GLY A 156 2.64 -12.14 8.28
CA GLY A 156 3.30 -12.15 9.59
C GLY A 156 2.85 -13.33 10.45
N GLY A 157 2.64 -14.49 9.83
CA GLY A 157 2.17 -15.71 10.51
C GLY A 157 0.67 -15.77 10.80
N THR A 158 -0.14 -14.84 10.28
CA THR A 158 -1.60 -14.87 10.48
C THR A 158 -2.26 -15.98 9.66
N VAL A 159 -1.79 -16.21 8.43
CA VAL A 159 -2.29 -17.25 7.51
C VAL A 159 -1.37 -18.46 7.58
N ARG A 160 -1.61 -19.33 8.56
CA ARG A 160 -0.75 -20.48 8.88
C ARG A 160 -0.49 -21.43 7.71
N SER A 161 -1.45 -21.59 6.81
CA SER A 161 -1.30 -22.46 5.62
C SER A 161 -0.29 -21.94 4.60
N LEU A 162 0.12 -20.66 4.71
CA LEU A 162 1.14 -20.03 3.86
C LEU A 162 2.45 -19.78 4.63
N SER A 163 2.51 -20.10 5.92
CA SER A 163 3.71 -19.95 6.72
C SER A 163 4.66 -21.10 6.44
N ASP A 164 5.87 -20.78 6.02
CA ASP A 164 6.98 -21.72 5.96
C ASP A 164 7.66 -21.75 7.33
N GLY A 165 7.49 -22.86 8.06
CA GLY A 165 8.02 -23.02 9.41
C GLY A 165 9.54 -23.15 9.47
N ASP A 166 10.16 -23.55 8.37
CA ASP A 166 11.61 -23.77 8.28
C ASP A 166 12.32 -22.52 7.74
N TYR A 167 11.59 -21.63 7.07
CA TYR A 167 12.14 -20.40 6.54
C TYR A 167 12.59 -19.43 7.64
N VAL A 168 13.87 -19.04 7.56
CA VAL A 168 14.44 -17.95 8.35
C VAL A 168 14.95 -16.87 7.41
N ARG A 169 14.39 -15.67 7.54
CA ARG A 169 14.82 -14.49 6.79
C ARG A 169 16.23 -14.08 7.21
N THR A 170 17.17 -14.17 6.28
CA THR A 170 18.58 -13.75 6.46
C THR A 170 18.92 -12.45 5.74
N HIS A 171 17.98 -11.89 4.96
CA HIS A 171 18.20 -10.68 4.18
C HIS A 171 17.41 -9.48 4.72
N PRO A 172 17.93 -8.25 4.55
CA PRO A 172 17.27 -7.03 4.99
C PRO A 172 15.83 -6.85 4.49
N CYS A 173 15.09 -5.96 5.16
CA CYS A 173 13.76 -5.55 4.76
C CYS A 173 13.65 -4.03 4.66
N ASN A 174 13.26 -3.54 3.49
CA ASN A 174 13.07 -2.09 3.26
C ASN A 174 11.65 -1.61 3.57
N ALA A 175 10.74 -2.46 4.05
CA ALA A 175 9.34 -2.08 4.25
C ALA A 175 9.17 -0.88 5.20
N THR A 176 9.90 -0.87 6.33
CA THR A 176 9.87 0.21 7.35
C THR A 176 10.50 1.53 6.88
N VAL A 177 11.18 1.50 5.74
CA VAL A 177 11.86 2.65 5.13
C VAL A 177 11.11 3.14 3.89
N ALA A 178 10.45 2.24 3.15
CA ALA A 178 9.87 2.50 1.85
C ALA A 178 8.38 2.85 1.89
N ALA A 179 7.63 2.40 2.90
CA ALA A 179 6.19 2.60 2.94
C ALA A 179 5.67 2.79 4.37
N ALA A 180 4.69 3.67 4.51
CA ALA A 180 3.86 3.77 5.70
C ALA A 180 2.54 3.03 5.46
N ALA A 181 2.07 2.29 6.46
CA ALA A 181 0.76 1.64 6.41
C ALA A 181 -0.07 2.08 7.60
N ILE A 182 -1.27 2.61 7.34
CA ILE A 182 -2.18 3.14 8.36
C ILE A 182 -3.47 2.32 8.32
N ASP A 183 -4.02 1.97 9.48
CA ASP A 183 -5.32 1.30 9.54
C ASP A 183 -6.51 2.26 9.67
N TYR A 184 -7.72 1.72 9.60
CA TYR A 184 -8.96 2.50 9.70
C TYR A 184 -9.11 3.25 11.05
N GLN A 185 -8.39 2.83 12.09
CA GLN A 185 -8.41 3.50 13.40
C GLN A 185 -7.40 4.66 13.48
N GLY A 186 -6.55 4.84 12.47
CA GLY A 186 -5.48 5.83 12.43
C GLY A 186 -4.22 5.37 13.14
N ARG A 187 -4.00 4.05 13.30
CA ARG A 187 -2.76 3.53 13.88
C ARG A 187 -1.73 3.35 12.76
N LEU A 188 -0.54 3.92 12.96
CA LEU A 188 0.59 3.67 12.07
C LEU A 188 1.14 2.28 12.38
N LYS A 189 1.19 1.42 11.37
CA LYS A 189 1.74 0.06 11.43
C LYS A 189 3.21 0.08 11.02
N MET A 190 4.04 -0.79 11.58
CA MET A 190 5.43 -0.90 11.11
C MET A 190 5.56 -1.40 9.66
N CYS A 191 4.56 -2.13 9.16
CA CYS A 191 4.57 -2.71 7.81
C CYS A 191 3.14 -3.01 7.34
N CYS A 192 2.94 -3.12 6.03
CA CYS A 192 1.66 -3.50 5.44
C CYS A 192 1.18 -4.90 5.90
N ASN A 193 2.08 -5.82 6.23
CA ASN A 193 1.77 -7.19 6.68
C ASN A 193 1.23 -7.28 8.13
N VAL A 194 1.25 -6.17 8.87
CA VAL A 194 0.63 -6.11 10.20
C VAL A 194 -0.89 -6.02 10.02
N VAL A 195 -1.59 -7.05 10.50
CA VAL A 195 -3.06 -7.16 10.49
C VAL A 195 -3.66 -6.41 11.68
N SER A 196 -4.60 -5.50 11.41
CA SER A 196 -5.15 -4.53 12.37
C SER A 196 -5.83 -5.13 13.60
N ASP A 197 -6.62 -6.18 13.39
CA ASP A 197 -7.50 -6.76 14.42
C ASP A 197 -7.01 -8.15 14.88
N TRP A 198 -5.72 -8.45 14.68
CA TRP A 198 -5.11 -9.71 15.13
C TRP A 198 -4.27 -9.47 16.40
N GLY A 199 -4.65 -10.15 17.49
CA GLY A 199 -4.07 -9.90 18.82
C GLY A 199 -2.55 -10.07 18.91
N GLY A 200 -1.98 -11.02 18.15
CA GLY A 200 -0.52 -11.23 18.12
C GLY A 200 0.25 -10.13 17.38
N HIS A 201 -0.43 -9.16 16.76
CA HIS A 201 0.20 -8.04 16.07
C HIS A 201 0.15 -6.73 16.85
N LYS A 202 -0.44 -6.71 18.05
CA LYS A 202 -0.63 -5.49 18.87
C LYS A 202 0.67 -4.70 19.14
N ASN A 203 1.82 -5.37 19.15
CA ASN A 203 3.11 -4.74 19.43
C ASN A 203 3.79 -4.16 18.17
N TYR A 204 3.17 -4.29 16.99
CA TYR A 204 3.75 -3.84 15.71
C TYR A 204 3.10 -2.57 15.17
N PHE A 205 2.39 -1.83 16.04
CA PHE A 205 1.90 -0.48 15.78
C PHE A 205 2.84 0.53 16.41
N VAL A 206 3.21 1.55 15.65
CA VAL A 206 4.14 2.62 16.05
C VAL A 206 3.44 3.66 16.93
N GLY A 207 2.18 3.98 16.64
CA GLY A 207 1.42 4.98 17.37
C GLY A 207 0.10 5.34 16.69
N SER A 208 -0.57 6.39 17.17
CA SER A 208 -1.89 6.82 16.66
C SER A 208 -1.87 8.24 16.13
N LEU A 209 -2.27 8.41 14.87
CA LEU A 209 -2.41 9.68 14.17
C LEU A 209 -3.58 10.54 14.68
N ARG A 210 -4.38 10.01 15.62
CA ARG A 210 -5.38 10.78 16.36
C ARG A 210 -4.75 11.77 17.33
N ARG A 211 -3.57 11.44 17.85
CA ARG A 211 -2.86 12.22 18.88
C ARG A 211 -1.51 12.75 18.40
N ASN A 212 -0.95 12.15 17.35
CA ASN A 212 0.35 12.50 16.80
C ASN A 212 0.24 12.95 15.34
N SER A 213 1.20 13.73 14.87
CA SER A 213 1.37 13.99 13.45
C SER A 213 2.00 12.79 12.75
N PHE A 214 1.85 12.70 11.42
CA PHE A 214 2.57 11.71 10.62
C PHE A 214 4.08 11.80 10.83
N SER A 215 4.65 13.01 10.79
CA SER A 215 6.09 13.23 10.93
C SER A 215 6.63 12.76 12.28
N GLU A 216 5.90 13.02 13.37
CA GLU A 216 6.28 12.55 14.72
C GLU A 216 6.38 11.02 14.79
N LEU A 217 5.38 10.31 14.27
CA LEU A 217 5.40 8.85 14.29
C LEU A 217 6.44 8.28 13.31
N TRP A 218 6.57 8.88 12.13
CA TRP A 218 7.51 8.45 11.10
C TRP A 218 8.97 8.62 11.53
N ASN A 219 9.26 9.60 12.37
CA ASN A 219 10.61 9.87 12.92
C ASN A 219 10.76 9.41 14.38
N SER A 220 9.83 8.60 14.88
CA SER A 220 9.88 8.11 16.26
C SER A 220 11.10 7.22 16.54
N PRO A 221 11.57 7.14 17.80
CA PRO A 221 12.64 6.21 18.19
C PRO A 221 12.30 4.76 17.83
N MET A 222 11.05 4.34 18.03
CA MET A 222 10.59 2.98 17.70
C MET A 222 10.78 2.67 16.21
N LEU A 223 10.34 3.56 15.32
CA LEU A 223 10.45 3.28 13.89
C LEU A 223 11.90 3.42 13.39
N SER A 224 12.70 4.30 13.99
CA SER A 224 14.13 4.43 13.69
C SER A 224 14.89 3.14 14.05
N GLU A 225 14.67 2.60 15.25
CA GLU A 225 15.25 1.33 15.70
C GLU A 225 14.84 0.17 14.77
N LEU A 226 13.57 0.11 14.38
CA LEU A 226 13.08 -0.92 13.44
C LEU A 226 13.75 -0.81 12.06
N ARG A 227 14.02 0.41 11.57
CA ARG A 227 14.72 0.60 10.29
C ARG A 227 16.17 0.13 10.36
N GLU A 228 16.89 0.46 11.42
CA GLU A 228 18.28 0.03 11.62
C GLU A 228 18.37 -1.50 11.68
N ARG A 229 17.56 -2.13 12.54
CA ARG A 229 17.54 -3.59 12.68
C ARG A 229 17.12 -4.31 11.39
N HIS A 230 16.06 -3.84 10.73
CA HIS A 230 15.63 -4.43 9.45
C HIS A 230 16.68 -4.27 8.35
N GLY A 231 17.49 -3.20 8.40
CA GLY A 231 18.61 -2.96 7.48
C GLY A 231 19.74 -3.98 7.60
N VAL A 232 19.91 -4.61 8.78
CA VAL A 232 20.93 -5.63 9.05
C VAL A 232 20.34 -7.02 9.30
N ALA A 233 19.07 -7.22 8.93
CA ALA A 233 18.33 -8.48 9.13
C ALA A 233 18.24 -8.94 10.61
N ASP A 234 18.17 -8.00 11.55
CA ASP A 234 17.87 -8.27 12.96
C ASP A 234 16.36 -8.20 13.22
N TRP A 235 15.78 -9.30 13.69
CA TRP A 235 14.34 -9.46 13.91
C TRP A 235 13.95 -9.55 15.39
N LYS A 236 14.85 -9.24 16.32
CA LYS A 236 14.60 -9.35 17.78
C LYS A 236 13.37 -8.57 18.24
N LEU A 237 13.12 -7.39 17.67
CA LEU A 237 11.97 -6.55 17.99
C LEU A 237 10.75 -6.80 17.08
N SER A 238 10.92 -7.63 16.05
CA SER A 238 9.93 -7.84 15.00
C SER A 238 9.86 -9.33 14.64
N ALA A 239 9.57 -10.18 15.62
CA ALA A 239 9.57 -11.64 15.46
C ALA A 239 8.78 -12.15 14.23
N ILE A 240 7.65 -11.50 13.88
CA ILE A 240 6.87 -11.84 12.67
C ILE A 240 7.64 -11.64 11.35
N CYS A 241 8.72 -10.86 11.36
CA CYS A 241 9.58 -10.63 10.20
C CYS A 241 10.58 -11.77 10.00
N ARG A 242 10.88 -12.55 11.05
CA ARG A 242 11.85 -13.65 11.01
C ARG A 242 11.45 -14.75 10.02
N SER A 243 10.16 -15.04 9.91
CA SER A 243 9.61 -16.00 8.94
C SER A 243 8.96 -15.33 7.72
N CYS A 244 9.06 -14.00 7.60
CA CYS A 244 8.36 -13.27 6.53
C CYS A 244 9.11 -13.40 5.20
N THR A 245 8.47 -14.01 4.21
CA THR A 245 8.98 -14.18 2.85
C THR A 245 8.80 -12.95 1.95
N HIS A 246 8.25 -11.85 2.49
CA HIS A 246 7.99 -10.65 1.71
C HIS A 246 9.28 -9.97 1.23
N ARG A 247 9.45 -9.96 -0.10
CA ARG A 247 10.53 -9.27 -0.78
C ARG A 247 10.04 -7.90 -1.25
N MET A 248 10.49 -6.85 -0.57
CA MET A 248 10.39 -5.49 -1.09
C MET A 248 11.45 -5.31 -2.18
N PRO A 249 11.18 -4.56 -3.26
CA PRO A 249 12.21 -4.20 -4.23
C PRO A 249 13.42 -3.61 -3.49
N SER A 250 14.64 -4.00 -3.90
CA SER A 250 15.83 -3.25 -3.48
C SER A 250 15.64 -1.80 -3.94
N ARG A 251 16.03 -0.82 -3.11
CA ARG A 251 16.08 0.56 -3.55
C ARG A 251 17.01 0.59 -4.77
N VAL A 252 16.46 0.72 -5.97
CA VAL A 252 17.23 1.25 -7.09
C VAL A 252 17.64 2.64 -6.63
N SER A 253 18.94 2.89 -6.58
CA SER A 253 19.53 4.15 -6.16
C SER A 253 18.94 5.31 -6.94
N ALA A 254 17.98 6.00 -6.33
CA ALA A 254 17.54 7.32 -6.73
C ALA A 254 17.13 8.05 -5.43
N GLY A 255 18.00 8.97 -5.01
CA GLY A 255 17.84 9.97 -3.94
C GLY A 255 16.80 9.67 -2.87
N SER A 256 17.25 9.21 -1.71
CA SER A 256 16.34 8.89 -0.63
C SER A 256 15.64 10.15 -0.10
N LEU A 257 14.36 10.01 0.25
CA LEU A 257 13.57 11.02 0.99
C LEU A 257 14.23 11.47 2.31
N GLN A 258 15.22 10.73 2.82
CA GLN A 258 16.04 11.12 3.96
C GLN A 258 17.11 12.16 3.61
N ASP A 259 17.72 12.05 2.42
CA ASP A 259 18.78 12.98 1.98
C ASP A 259 18.21 14.40 1.76
N ARG A 260 16.97 14.48 1.26
CA ARG A 260 16.30 15.77 0.98
C ARG A 260 15.76 16.49 2.23
N MET A 261 15.59 15.79 3.35
CA MET A 261 15.18 16.42 4.61
C MET A 261 16.37 17.00 5.38
N ILE A 262 17.58 16.45 5.21
CA ILE A 262 18.80 16.92 5.88
C ILE A 262 19.31 18.22 5.23
N GLU A 263 19.20 18.39 3.91
CA GLU A 263 19.66 19.61 3.22
C GLU A 263 18.82 20.86 3.57
N SER A 264 17.50 20.72 3.76
CA SER A 264 16.64 21.85 4.16
C SER A 264 16.95 22.44 5.55
N SER A 265 17.72 21.73 6.37
CA SER A 265 18.14 22.17 7.71
C SER A 265 19.50 22.89 7.74
N ARG A 266 20.22 22.93 6.61
CA ARG A 266 21.56 23.55 6.50
C ARG A 266 21.56 24.94 5.88
N ASP A 267 20.53 25.30 5.12
CA ASP A 267 20.44 26.62 4.46
C ASP A 267 19.89 27.75 5.35
N GLY A 268 19.53 27.46 6.62
CA GLY A 268 19.06 28.45 7.60
C GLY A 268 20.14 29.26 8.31
N LYS A 269 21.43 29.12 7.96
CA LYS A 269 22.54 29.90 8.57
C LYS A 269 23.41 30.58 7.51
N ARG A 270 22.84 31.56 6.81
CA ARG A 270 23.63 32.68 6.28
C ARG A 270 23.06 33.98 6.85
N ALA A 271 23.76 34.52 7.84
CA ALA A 271 23.59 35.88 8.33
C ALA A 271 23.97 36.89 7.22
N PRO A 272 23.40 38.10 7.24
CA PRO A 272 23.67 39.11 6.23
C PRO A 272 25.03 39.76 6.51
N HIS A 273 25.92 39.78 5.51
CA HIS A 273 27.03 40.72 5.51
C HIS A 273 26.75 41.85 4.53
N SER A 274 26.48 43.00 5.15
CA SER A 274 26.65 44.35 4.65
C SER A 274 28.04 44.58 4.06
N GLY A 275 28.10 45.32 2.96
CA GLY A 275 29.30 45.84 2.31
C GLY A 275 28.94 46.42 0.95
#